data_AF-G5SW31-F1
#
_entry.id   AF-G5SW31-F1
#
_cell.length_a   1.000
_cell.length_b   1.000
_cell.length_c   1.000
_cell.angle_alpha   90.00
_cell.angle_beta   90.00
_cell.angle_gamma   90.00
#
_symmetry.space_group_name_H-M   'P 1'
#
loop_
_entity.id
_entity.type
_entity.pdbx_description
1 polymer ?
#
loop_
_entity_poly.entity_id
_entity_poly.type
_entity_poly.pdbx_seq_one_letter_code
_entity_poly.pdbx_strand_id
1 'polypeptide(L)'
;MKRVEGSAGVALLECTNPVKGKWRVRWDVETKEDGSASYMEEELSHRPDAEEIRSLVSQWYNANTDARILSGFEYDGQPVWLSSENQFNYKAAYDLAVQTDGQNLPVTFKLGTDDAPYYRTFDTVADLQDFYVKAMKHIQNALSEGWMKKGALDLALYEAG
;
A
#
# COMPACT_ATOMS: atom_id res chain seq x y z
N MET A 1 -6.81 -10.26 -10.38
CA MET A 1 -6.98 -10.45 -8.92
C MET A 1 -8.23 -9.74 -8.47
N LYS A 2 -9.03 -10.34 -7.59
CA LYS A 2 -10.26 -9.74 -7.06
C LYS A 2 -10.51 -10.15 -5.61
N ARG A 3 -11.16 -9.28 -4.83
CA ARG A 3 -11.68 -9.65 -3.50
C ARG A 3 -13.01 -10.41 -3.68
N VAL A 4 -13.20 -11.49 -2.95
CA VAL A 4 -14.38 -12.37 -3.03
C VAL A 4 -14.89 -12.67 -1.61
N GLU A 5 -16.21 -12.74 -1.45
CA GLU A 5 -16.85 -13.23 -0.21
C GLU A 5 -17.01 -14.76 -0.26
N GLY A 6 -16.77 -15.42 0.87
CA GLY A 6 -16.84 -16.87 1.01
C GLY A 6 -16.86 -17.31 2.47
N SER A 7 -16.35 -18.51 2.74
CA SER A 7 -16.30 -19.09 4.09
C SER A 7 -14.89 -19.05 4.68
N ALA A 8 -14.79 -18.97 6.00
CA ALA A 8 -13.50 -19.00 6.71
C ALA A 8 -12.66 -20.27 6.47
N GLY A 9 -13.30 -21.40 6.12
CA GLY A 9 -12.61 -22.67 5.85
C GLY A 9 -12.23 -22.91 4.38
N VAL A 10 -12.22 -21.88 3.53
CA VAL A 10 -11.87 -22.05 2.12
C VAL A 10 -10.42 -22.53 1.95
N ALA A 11 -10.17 -23.45 1.02
CA ALA A 11 -8.81 -23.84 0.65
C ALA A 11 -8.08 -22.68 -0.02
N LEU A 12 -6.85 -22.39 0.41
CA LEU A 12 -6.06 -21.29 -0.15
C LEU A 12 -5.47 -21.63 -1.52
N LEU A 13 -5.29 -22.92 -1.81
CA LEU A 13 -4.98 -23.45 -3.14
C LEU A 13 -6.01 -24.51 -3.51
N GLU A 14 -6.63 -24.40 -4.69
CA GLU A 14 -7.68 -25.33 -5.11
C GLU A 14 -7.65 -25.57 -6.62
N CYS A 15 -7.71 -26.83 -7.05
CA CYS A 15 -7.99 -27.19 -8.43
C CYS A 15 -9.49 -27.04 -8.72
N THR A 16 -9.85 -26.06 -9.54
CA THR A 16 -11.25 -25.78 -9.89
C THR A 16 -11.69 -26.42 -11.19
N ASN A 17 -10.76 -26.80 -12.06
CA ASN A 17 -11.05 -27.56 -13.27
C ASN A 17 -9.86 -28.45 -13.66
N PRO A 18 -9.88 -29.75 -13.36
CA PRO A 18 -8.75 -30.64 -13.65
C PRO A 18 -8.55 -30.85 -15.16
N VAL A 19 -9.61 -30.79 -15.98
CA VAL A 19 -9.53 -30.96 -17.43
C VAL A 19 -8.83 -29.76 -18.09
N LYS A 20 -9.08 -28.55 -17.59
CA LYS A 20 -8.49 -27.31 -18.09
C LYS A 20 -7.24 -26.88 -17.31
N GLY A 21 -6.83 -27.64 -16.30
CA GLY A 21 -5.73 -27.29 -15.41
C GLY A 21 -5.95 -25.99 -14.64
N LYS A 22 -7.19 -25.60 -14.33
CA LYS A 22 -7.46 -24.33 -13.63
C LYS A 22 -7.28 -24.48 -12.13
N TRP A 23 -6.53 -23.54 -11.55
CA TRP A 23 -6.27 -23.46 -10.12
C TRP A 23 -6.64 -22.09 -9.60
N ARG A 24 -7.02 -22.01 -8.33
CA ARG A 24 -7.24 -20.74 -7.64
C ARG A 24 -6.30 -20.61 -6.46
N VAL A 25 -5.72 -19.44 -6.33
CA VAL A 25 -4.89 -19.03 -5.19
C VAL A 25 -5.63 -17.96 -4.42
N ARG A 26 -5.71 -18.08 -3.10
CA ARG A 26 -6.39 -17.14 -2.22
C ARG A 26 -5.47 -16.67 -1.10
N TRP A 27 -5.55 -15.40 -0.75
CA TRP A 27 -4.73 -14.78 0.29
C TRP A 27 -5.46 -13.59 0.92
N ASP A 28 -4.84 -12.93 1.91
CA ASP A 28 -5.42 -11.77 2.63
C ASP A 28 -6.83 -12.11 3.15
N VAL A 29 -6.93 -13.26 3.84
CA VAL A 29 -8.21 -13.77 4.36
C VAL A 29 -8.61 -12.98 5.60
N GLU A 30 -9.77 -12.36 5.54
CA GLU A 30 -10.41 -11.66 6.66
C GLU A 30 -11.67 -12.42 7.06
N THR A 31 -11.63 -13.06 8.22
CA THR A 31 -12.74 -13.83 8.80
C THR A 31 -13.63 -12.95 9.66
N LYS A 32 -14.95 -13.13 9.56
CA LYS A 32 -15.96 -12.45 10.36
C LYS A 32 -16.47 -13.40 11.46
N GLU A 33 -17.06 -12.84 12.52
CA GLU A 33 -17.55 -13.60 13.68
C GLU A 33 -18.68 -14.59 13.31
N ASP A 34 -19.41 -14.32 12.22
CA ASP A 34 -20.50 -15.17 11.72
C ASP A 34 -20.01 -16.39 10.90
N GLY A 35 -18.69 -16.58 10.78
CA GLY A 35 -18.07 -17.67 10.02
C GLY A 35 -17.91 -17.40 8.52
N SER A 36 -18.40 -16.26 8.03
CA SER A 36 -18.07 -15.79 6.68
C SER A 36 -16.65 -15.23 6.64
N ALA A 37 -16.08 -15.16 5.44
CA ALA A 37 -14.78 -14.54 5.21
C ALA A 37 -14.76 -13.83 3.87
N SER A 38 -13.78 -12.94 3.72
CA SER A 38 -13.45 -12.38 2.42
C SER A 38 -11.96 -12.50 2.17
N TYR A 39 -11.58 -12.69 0.92
CA TYR A 39 -10.19 -12.95 0.55
C TYR A 39 -9.91 -12.48 -0.86
N MET A 40 -8.65 -12.20 -1.14
CA MET A 40 -8.19 -12.01 -2.51
C MET A 40 -8.10 -13.35 -3.22
N GLU A 41 -8.45 -13.37 -4.51
CA GLU A 41 -8.44 -14.57 -5.35
C GLU A 41 -7.85 -14.25 -6.73
N GLU A 42 -7.04 -15.18 -7.24
CA GLU A 42 -6.59 -15.24 -8.64
C GLU A 42 -6.78 -16.65 -9.21
N GLU A 43 -7.21 -16.75 -10.47
CA GLU A 43 -7.31 -18.01 -11.21
C GLU A 43 -6.11 -18.16 -12.16
N LEU A 44 -5.42 -19.29 -12.07
CA LEU A 44 -4.26 -19.65 -12.87
C LEU A 44 -4.58 -20.85 -13.77
N SER A 45 -3.84 -20.98 -14.88
CA SER A 45 -4.00 -22.08 -15.86
C SER A 45 -3.14 -23.31 -15.58
N HIS A 46 -2.48 -23.36 -14.43
CA HIS A 46 -1.63 -24.45 -13.97
C HIS A 46 -1.58 -24.46 -12.43
N ARG A 47 -1.07 -25.56 -11.85
CA ARG A 47 -0.81 -25.61 -10.40
C ARG A 47 0.43 -24.76 -10.13
N PRO A 48 0.32 -23.64 -9.39
CA PRO A 48 1.47 -22.83 -9.05
C PRO A 48 2.36 -23.54 -8.05
N ASP A 49 3.66 -23.23 -8.10
CA ASP A 49 4.60 -23.60 -7.06
C ASP A 49 4.66 -22.54 -5.94
N ALA A 50 5.44 -22.84 -4.90
CA ALA A 50 5.60 -21.97 -3.74
C ALA A 50 6.21 -20.59 -4.07
N GLU A 51 7.08 -20.52 -5.08
CA GLU A 51 7.72 -19.27 -5.50
C GLU A 51 6.73 -18.39 -6.27
N GLU A 52 5.94 -18.99 -7.16
CA GLU A 52 4.89 -18.30 -7.89
C GLU A 52 3.82 -17.72 -6.95
N ILE A 53 3.38 -18.51 -5.94
CA ILE A 53 2.44 -18.02 -4.91
C ILE A 53 3.05 -16.85 -4.14
N ARG A 54 4.30 -16.99 -3.67
CA ARG A 54 5.00 -15.91 -2.95
C ARG A 54 5.09 -14.65 -3.80
N SER A 55 5.44 -14.78 -5.07
CA SER A 55 5.58 -13.67 -6.01
C SER A 55 4.23 -12.98 -6.22
N LEU A 56 3.18 -13.74 -6.50
CA LEU A 56 1.82 -13.25 -6.70
C LEU A 56 1.32 -12.42 -5.50
N VAL A 57 1.41 -13.00 -4.30
CA VAL A 57 0.96 -12.35 -3.06
C VAL A 57 1.81 -11.12 -2.74
N SER A 58 3.13 -11.21 -2.93
CA SER A 58 4.05 -10.08 -2.66
C SER A 58 3.81 -8.91 -3.61
N GLN A 59 3.59 -9.18 -4.89
CA GLN A 59 3.26 -8.15 -5.88
C GLN A 59 1.98 -7.40 -5.50
N TRP A 60 0.95 -8.13 -5.06
CA TRP A 60 -0.30 -7.53 -4.64
C TRP A 60 -0.14 -6.63 -3.40
N TYR A 61 0.56 -7.10 -2.35
CA TYR A 61 0.80 -6.27 -1.17
C TYR A 61 1.69 -5.06 -1.46
N ASN A 62 2.68 -5.19 -2.36
CA ASN A 62 3.49 -4.05 -2.79
C ASN A 62 2.62 -3.01 -3.49
N ALA A 63 1.80 -3.42 -4.46
CA ALA A 63 0.92 -2.49 -5.18
C ALA A 63 -0.05 -1.75 -4.24
N ASN A 64 -0.61 -2.44 -3.24
CA ASN A 64 -1.46 -1.81 -2.24
C ASN A 64 -0.70 -0.85 -1.32
N THR A 65 0.52 -1.22 -0.94
CA THR A 65 1.40 -0.37 -0.12
C THR A 65 1.73 0.92 -0.89
N ASP A 66 2.11 0.78 -2.15
CA ASP A 66 2.42 1.90 -3.04
C ASP A 66 1.20 2.81 -3.25
N ALA A 67 0.01 2.23 -3.49
CA ALA A 67 -1.22 2.99 -3.64
C ALA A 67 -1.58 3.77 -2.36
N ARG A 68 -1.40 3.15 -1.18
CA ARG A 68 -1.62 3.81 0.10
C ARG A 68 -0.62 4.93 0.35
N ILE A 69 0.65 4.73 0.03
CA ILE A 69 1.66 5.79 0.09
C ILE A 69 1.23 6.95 -0.80
N LEU A 70 0.94 6.64 -2.07
CA LEU A 70 0.67 7.62 -3.11
C LEU A 70 -0.50 8.55 -2.79
N SER A 71 -1.58 8.02 -2.20
CA SER A 71 -2.87 8.72 -2.12
C SER A 71 -3.55 8.70 -0.75
N GLY A 72 -3.01 7.97 0.22
CA GLY A 72 -3.65 7.78 1.52
C GLY A 72 -3.29 8.82 2.59
N PHE A 73 -2.51 9.85 2.25
CA PHE A 73 -2.09 10.89 3.18
C PHE A 73 -2.92 12.16 3.00
N GLU A 74 -3.38 12.72 4.12
CA GLU A 74 -4.04 14.03 4.17
C GLU A 74 -3.29 14.97 5.12
N TYR A 75 -3.25 16.24 4.74
CA TYR A 75 -2.68 17.32 5.55
C TYR A 75 -3.62 18.52 5.51
N ASP A 76 -3.99 19.06 6.68
CA ASP A 76 -4.99 20.13 6.82
C ASP A 76 -6.32 19.82 6.09
N GLY A 77 -6.73 18.55 6.09
CA GLY A 77 -7.93 18.07 5.41
C GLY A 77 -7.83 18.06 3.87
N GLN A 78 -6.62 18.24 3.32
CA GLN A 78 -6.37 18.18 1.88
C GLN A 78 -5.61 16.90 1.54
N PRO A 79 -6.01 16.17 0.49
CA PRO A 79 -5.25 15.02 0.03
C PRO A 79 -3.87 15.46 -0.47
N VAL A 80 -2.86 14.64 -0.19
CA VAL A 80 -1.48 14.88 -0.60
C VAL A 80 -1.01 13.73 -1.45
N TRP A 81 -0.64 14.03 -2.70
CA TRP A 81 -0.11 13.03 -3.62
C TRP A 81 1.37 12.78 -3.34
N LEU A 82 1.72 11.66 -2.71
CA LEU A 82 3.11 11.33 -2.38
C LEU A 82 3.78 10.54 -3.50
N SER A 83 3.80 11.08 -4.71
CA SER A 83 4.64 10.54 -5.79
C SER A 83 6.12 10.61 -5.42
N SER A 84 6.98 9.82 -6.07
CA SER A 84 8.43 9.87 -5.84
C SER A 84 9.00 11.28 -6.04
N GLU A 85 8.47 12.01 -7.03
CA GLU A 85 8.85 13.40 -7.29
C GLU A 85 8.42 14.34 -6.16
N ASN A 86 7.18 14.22 -5.68
CA ASN A 86 6.70 15.03 -4.56
C ASN A 86 7.46 14.72 -3.27
N GLN A 87 7.69 13.44 -2.96
CA GLN A 87 8.49 13.03 -1.81
C GLN A 87 9.91 13.62 -1.86
N PHE A 88 10.55 13.59 -3.03
CA PHE A 88 11.85 14.21 -3.24
C PHE A 88 11.81 15.73 -3.04
N ASN A 89 10.82 16.41 -3.64
CA ASN A 89 10.67 17.86 -3.55
C ASN A 89 10.43 18.32 -2.11
N TYR A 90 9.57 17.63 -1.36
CA TYR A 90 9.29 17.92 0.04
C TYR A 90 10.54 17.74 0.91
N LYS A 91 11.26 16.63 0.70
CA LYS A 91 12.53 16.37 1.39
C LYS A 91 13.57 17.46 1.08
N ALA A 92 13.79 17.77 -0.19
CA ALA A 92 14.79 18.73 -0.61
C ALA A 92 14.50 20.13 -0.04
N ALA A 93 13.24 20.56 -0.08
CA ALA A 93 12.83 21.85 0.50
C ALA A 93 13.02 21.90 2.02
N TYR A 94 12.67 20.82 2.72
CA TYR A 94 12.86 20.73 4.18
C TYR A 94 14.35 20.69 4.56
N ASP A 95 15.14 19.84 3.91
CA ASP A 95 16.58 19.76 4.14
C ASP A 95 17.26 21.11 3.92
N LEU A 96 16.91 21.82 2.85
CA LEU A 96 17.45 23.15 2.55
C LEU A 96 17.03 24.18 3.61
N ALA A 97 15.78 24.15 4.07
CA ALA A 97 15.29 25.04 5.12
C ALA A 97 16.04 24.82 6.43
N VAL A 98 16.27 23.57 6.84
CA VAL A 98 17.04 23.24 8.05
C VAL A 98 18.51 23.66 7.91
N GLN A 99 19.13 23.40 6.76
CA GLN A 99 20.56 23.68 6.55
C GLN A 99 20.89 25.17 6.44
N THR A 100 19.91 26.00 6.05
CA THR A 100 20.12 27.43 5.79
C THR A 100 19.42 28.34 6.79
N ASP A 101 18.82 27.78 7.84
CA ASP A 101 17.98 28.51 8.79
C ASP A 101 16.81 29.25 8.10
N GLY A 102 16.17 28.57 7.15
CA GLY A 102 14.95 29.03 6.48
C GLY A 102 15.12 29.99 5.31
N GLN A 103 16.32 30.15 4.74
CA GLN A 103 16.54 31.11 3.63
C GLN A 103 15.74 30.80 2.35
N ASN A 104 15.30 29.56 2.15
CA ASN A 104 14.44 29.16 1.03
C ASN A 104 12.93 29.33 1.32
N LEU A 105 12.58 29.84 2.50
CA LEU A 105 11.19 30.09 2.88
C LEU A 105 10.78 31.54 2.54
N PRO A 106 9.50 31.77 2.18
CA PRO A 106 8.42 30.78 2.13
C PRO A 106 8.51 29.85 0.92
N VAL A 107 8.05 28.61 1.08
CA VAL A 107 7.92 27.63 -0.01
C VAL A 107 6.45 27.24 -0.17
N THR A 108 5.99 27.05 -1.41
CA THR A 108 4.60 26.66 -1.70
C THR A 108 4.55 25.31 -2.39
N PHE A 109 3.70 24.41 -1.88
CA PHE A 109 3.40 23.13 -2.50
C PHE A 109 1.96 23.09 -3.02
N LYS A 110 1.76 22.46 -4.18
CA LYS A 110 0.44 22.05 -4.65
C LYS A 110 0.06 20.74 -3.95
N LEU A 111 -0.99 20.79 -3.14
CA LEU A 111 -1.73 19.67 -2.58
C LEU A 111 -3.10 19.60 -3.27
N GLY A 112 -4.01 18.77 -2.77
CA GLY A 112 -5.33 18.58 -3.35
C GLY A 112 -5.32 17.64 -4.55
N THR A 113 -6.46 17.56 -5.25
CA THR A 113 -6.58 16.78 -6.49
C THR A 113 -6.30 17.66 -7.69
N ASP A 114 -6.23 17.06 -8.89
CA ASP A 114 -6.09 17.85 -10.11
C ASP A 114 -7.30 18.73 -10.42
N ASP A 115 -8.51 18.28 -10.05
CA ASP A 115 -9.75 19.04 -10.20
C ASP A 115 -9.95 20.10 -9.11
N ALA A 116 -9.33 19.90 -7.94
CA ALA A 116 -9.42 20.81 -6.79
C ALA A 116 -8.02 21.04 -6.18
N PRO A 117 -7.15 21.80 -6.86
CA PRO A 117 -5.81 22.07 -6.38
C PRO A 117 -5.83 22.98 -5.15
N TYR A 118 -5.01 22.67 -4.16
CA TYR A 118 -4.82 23.47 -2.96
C TYR A 118 -3.36 23.87 -2.79
N TYR A 119 -3.06 25.17 -2.79
CA TYR A 119 -1.69 25.66 -2.65
C TYR A 119 -1.42 26.01 -1.18
N ARG A 120 -0.51 25.25 -0.55
CA ARG A 120 -0.09 25.49 0.84
C ARG A 120 1.28 26.14 0.86
N THR A 121 1.34 27.34 1.42
CA THR A 121 2.60 28.04 1.70
C THR A 121 3.06 27.73 3.12
N PHE A 122 4.34 27.41 3.28
CA PHE A 122 5.01 27.20 4.55
C PHE A 122 6.00 28.34 4.77
N ASP A 123 5.71 29.18 5.77
CA ASP A 123 6.48 30.39 6.06
C ASP A 123 7.65 30.13 7.02
N THR A 124 7.55 29.09 7.85
CA THR A 124 8.56 28.77 8.87
C THR A 124 9.10 27.36 8.73
N VAL A 125 10.32 27.15 9.22
CA VAL A 125 10.93 25.81 9.28
C VAL A 125 10.06 24.85 10.09
N ALA A 126 9.41 25.34 11.15
CA ALA A 126 8.54 24.54 12.00
C ALA A 126 7.28 24.05 11.27
N ASP A 127 6.63 24.89 10.46
CA ASP A 127 5.44 24.49 9.70
C ASP A 127 5.80 23.45 8.64
N LEU A 128 6.92 23.66 7.93
CA LEU A 128 7.42 22.72 6.94
C LEU A 128 7.85 21.39 7.57
N GLN A 129 8.46 21.45 8.76
CA GLN A 129 8.84 20.27 9.54
C GLN A 129 7.62 19.43 9.93
N ASP A 130 6.56 20.07 10.42
CA ASP A 130 5.33 19.38 10.82
C ASP A 130 4.73 18.59 9.65
N PHE A 131 4.60 19.23 8.48
CA PHE A 131 4.17 18.57 7.25
C PHE A 131 5.07 17.39 6.88
N TYR A 132 6.38 17.61 6.80
CA TYR A 132 7.33 16.59 6.36
C TYR A 132 7.34 15.37 7.29
N VAL A 133 7.36 15.57 8.61
CA VAL A 133 7.36 14.49 9.59
C VAL A 133 6.07 13.65 9.50
N LYS A 134 4.92 14.30 9.35
CA LYS A 134 3.63 13.60 9.18
C LYS A 134 3.59 12.78 7.89
N ALA A 135 4.06 13.34 6.77
CA ALA A 135 4.16 12.62 5.49
C ALA A 135 5.09 11.40 5.60
N MET A 136 6.27 11.56 6.21
CA MET A 136 7.21 10.46 6.42
C MET A 136 6.65 9.37 7.34
N LYS A 137 5.93 9.75 8.40
CA LYS A 137 5.27 8.80 9.29
C LYS A 137 4.21 7.96 8.54
N HIS A 138 3.42 8.59 7.67
CA HIS A 138 2.47 7.87 6.81
C HIS A 138 3.18 6.83 5.93
N ILE A 139 4.25 7.23 5.25
CA ILE A 139 5.04 6.35 4.38
C ILE A 139 5.60 5.16 5.17
N GLN A 140 6.23 5.42 6.32
CA GLN A 140 6.81 4.38 7.17
C GLN A 140 5.77 3.40 7.70
N ASN A 141 4.59 3.89 8.10
CA ASN A 141 3.50 3.05 8.55
C ASN A 141 3.01 2.13 7.42
N ALA A 142 2.78 2.68 6.23
CA ALA A 142 2.34 1.90 5.07
C ALA A 142 3.36 0.80 4.71
N LEU A 143 4.66 1.14 4.69
CA LEU A 143 5.73 0.16 4.44
C LEU A 143 5.79 -0.93 5.52
N SER A 144 5.72 -0.54 6.80
CA SER A 144 5.74 -1.48 7.92
C SER A 144 4.59 -2.49 7.84
N GLU A 145 3.37 -2.01 7.59
CA GLU A 145 2.20 -2.87 7.42
C GLU A 145 2.34 -3.80 6.20
N GLY A 146 2.86 -3.28 5.07
CA GLY A 146 3.14 -4.09 3.89
C GLY A 146 4.18 -5.19 4.15
N TRP A 147 5.23 -4.90 4.93
CA TRP A 147 6.22 -5.91 5.33
C TRP A 147 5.62 -6.96 6.25
N MET A 148 4.83 -6.56 7.24
CA MET A 148 4.15 -7.50 8.15
C MET A 148 3.23 -8.44 7.37
N LYS A 149 2.42 -7.91 6.47
CA LYS A 149 1.49 -8.71 5.64
C LYS A 149 2.22 -9.71 4.73
N LYS A 150 3.34 -9.31 4.12
CA LYS A 150 4.19 -10.21 3.33
C LYS A 150 4.89 -11.26 4.20
N GLY A 151 5.35 -10.88 5.39
CA GLY A 151 6.02 -11.77 6.33
C GLY A 151 5.09 -12.80 6.98
N ALA A 152 3.79 -12.50 7.06
CA ALA A 152 2.77 -13.40 7.60
C ALA A 152 2.30 -14.49 6.61
N LEU A 153 2.81 -14.49 5.37
CA LEU A 153 2.46 -15.51 4.37
C LEU A 153 3.00 -16.88 4.80
N ASP A 154 2.10 -17.76 5.23
CA ASP A 154 2.40 -19.16 5.51
C ASP A 154 2.18 -20.02 4.25
N LEU A 155 3.27 -20.44 3.63
CA LEU A 155 3.22 -21.28 2.42
C LEU A 155 2.75 -22.71 2.70
N ALA A 156 2.84 -23.20 3.94
CA ALA A 156 2.38 -24.54 4.28
C ALA A 156 0.85 -24.69 4.05
N LEU A 157 0.10 -23.59 4.16
CA LEU A 157 -1.34 -23.56 3.88
C LEU A 157 -1.70 -23.76 2.40
N TYR A 158 -0.71 -23.71 1.50
CA TYR A 158 -0.87 -23.91 0.06
C TYR A 158 -0.40 -25.30 -0.41
N GLU A 159 0.09 -26.15 0.49
CA GLU A 159 0.58 -27.48 0.13
C GLU A 159 -0.56 -28.49 -0.08
N ALA A 160 -1.72 -28.28 0.55
CA ALA A 160 -2.86 -29.21 0.58
C ALA A 160 -3.82 -29.14 -0.64
N GLY A 161 -3.38 -28.55 -1.76
CA GLY A 161 -4.17 -28.41 -2.99
C GLY A 161 -4.14 -29.61 -3.93
#